data_AF-A0A6J8C3W7-F1
#
_entry.id   AF-A0A6J8C3W7-F1
#
_cell.length_a   1.000
_cell.length_b   1.000
_cell.length_c   1.000
_cell.angle_alpha   90.00
_cell.angle_beta   90.00
_cell.angle_gamma   90.00
#
_symmetry.space_group_name_H-M   'P 1'
#
loop_
_entity.id
_entity.type
_entity.pdbx_description
1 polymer ?
#
loop_
_entity_poly.entity_id
_entity_poly.type
_entity_poly.pdbx_seq_one_letter_code
_entity_poly.pdbx_strand_id
1 'polypeptide(L)'
;MIQHAKRGGEKKLFINNKCYKVDGYYFDKKNKTHNVYEFFGCYWHGCQKCYSPEEICKKDRNKKTMKELYDQTKERLKIIKDYFQPNVKIHTIWECEFDQQKYPEVDPYLKPIDKRDAFYGGRTETIQLYNNLPDLKGRYVDFCSLYPTVNKYCKYPIGHPITYTNISVDDYKKGMYFGIMKCKVLPPRGLYHPVLPYKQLTSDNTHKLLFGLCRTCMNKISVKCTHINDPTLTKYDKTHAIKHCKECKNIKNEKCIHSDEERFYRKWKGYKL
;
A
#
# COMPACT_ATOMS: atom_id res chain seq x y z
N MET A 1 20.69 5.72 13.94
CA MET A 1 19.58 5.54 12.98
C MET A 1 20.08 5.88 11.59
N ILE A 2 19.79 5.04 10.60
CA ILE A 2 20.23 5.24 9.21
C ILE A 2 19.29 6.24 8.52
N GLN A 3 19.85 7.28 7.90
CA GLN A 3 19.18 8.19 6.98
C GLN A 3 19.14 7.58 5.58
N HIS A 4 18.00 7.64 4.88
CA HIS A 4 17.83 7.09 3.52
C HIS A 4 16.61 7.74 2.84
N ALA A 5 16.34 7.40 1.58
CA ALA A 5 15.26 8.01 0.78
C ALA A 5 13.88 8.08 1.48
N LYS A 6 13.52 7.04 2.26
CA LYS A 6 12.24 6.98 2.99
C LYS A 6 12.30 7.57 4.41
N ARG A 7 13.45 8.08 4.85
CA ARG A 7 13.68 8.62 6.19
C ARG A 7 14.62 9.83 6.15
N GLY A 8 14.04 11.01 5.96
CA GLY A 8 14.79 12.27 5.88
C GLY A 8 15.48 12.52 4.53
N GLY A 9 15.17 11.70 3.52
CA GLY A 9 15.79 11.75 2.20
C GLY A 9 17.20 11.16 2.16
N GLU A 10 17.70 10.92 0.95
CA GLU A 10 19.08 10.47 0.72
C GLU A 10 20.07 11.52 1.23
N LYS A 11 21.16 11.05 1.86
CA LYS A 11 22.21 11.94 2.32
C LYS A 11 22.97 12.47 1.11
N LYS A 12 23.03 13.80 1.01
CA LYS A 12 23.86 14.52 0.04
C LYS A 12 25.24 14.76 0.64
N LEU A 13 26.27 14.35 -0.08
CA LEU A 13 27.68 14.57 0.21
C LEU A 13 28.22 15.54 -0.85
N PHE A 14 28.75 16.67 -0.41
CA PHE A 14 29.35 17.66 -1.31
C PHE A 14 30.88 17.46 -1.26
N ILE A 15 31.43 16.87 -2.33
CA ILE A 15 32.85 16.51 -2.45
C ILE A 15 33.35 17.08 -3.77
N ASN A 16 34.44 17.86 -3.75
CA ASN A 16 35.06 18.47 -4.93
C ASN A 16 34.06 19.19 -5.85
N ASN A 17 33.21 20.06 -5.27
CA ASN A 17 32.13 20.78 -5.96
C ASN A 17 31.07 19.89 -6.65
N LYS A 18 31.03 18.60 -6.32
CA LYS A 18 30.05 17.66 -6.85
C LYS A 18 29.19 17.09 -5.71
N CYS A 19 27.89 16.96 -5.97
CA CYS A 19 26.93 16.39 -5.02
C CYS A 19 26.75 14.89 -5.29
N TYR A 20 27.13 14.05 -4.34
CA TYR A 20 26.89 12.62 -4.33
C TYR A 20 25.73 12.30 -3.40
N LYS A 21 24.72 11.57 -3.87
CA LYS A 21 23.63 11.05 -3.03
C LYS A 21 23.85 9.58 -2.74
N VAL A 22 23.88 9.18 -1.48
CA VAL A 22 24.05 7.78 -1.07
C VAL A 22 22.72 7.18 -0.63
N ASP A 23 22.51 5.88 -0.88
CA ASP A 23 21.25 5.20 -0.56
C ASP A 23 20.94 5.17 0.94
N GLY A 24 21.99 4.99 1.76
CA GLY A 24 21.90 5.04 3.21
C GLY A 24 23.13 5.68 3.86
N TYR A 25 22.92 6.37 4.98
CA TYR A 25 23.99 7.00 5.75
C TYR A 25 23.73 6.95 7.26
N TYR A 26 24.74 6.60 8.03
CA TYR A 26 24.71 6.62 9.49
C TYR A 26 26.06 7.06 10.07
N PHE A 27 26.05 8.10 10.90
CA PHE A 27 27.22 8.48 11.68
C PHE A 27 27.16 7.82 13.06
N ASP A 28 28.10 6.91 13.32
CA ASP A 28 28.29 6.30 14.63
C ASP A 28 29.07 7.27 15.52
N LYS A 29 28.35 7.93 16.42
CA LYS A 29 28.93 8.91 17.35
C LYS A 29 29.94 8.29 18.31
N LYS A 30 29.77 7.02 18.70
CA LYS A 30 30.63 6.36 19.69
C LYS A 30 32.01 6.08 19.10
N ASN A 31 32.03 5.50 17.91
CA ASN A 31 33.27 5.15 17.21
C ASN A 31 33.74 6.25 16.24
N LYS A 32 33.05 7.40 16.22
CA LYS A 32 33.26 8.53 15.28
C LYS A 32 33.39 8.06 13.83
N THR A 33 32.59 7.07 13.43
CA THR A 33 32.70 6.38 12.13
C THR A 33 31.52 6.73 11.22
N HIS A 34 31.83 7.04 9.96
CA HIS A 34 30.86 7.22 8.89
C HIS A 34 30.50 5.86 8.29
N ASN A 35 29.22 5.48 8.33
CA ASN A 35 28.72 4.26 7.69
C ASN A 35 27.89 4.68 6.46
N VAL A 36 28.35 4.32 5.28
CA VAL A 36 27.69 4.58 4.00
C VAL A 36 27.15 3.27 3.46
N TYR A 37 25.91 3.27 2.97
CA TYR A 37 25.26 2.10 2.39
C TYR A 37 24.90 2.40 0.93
N GLU A 38 25.23 1.49 0.03
CA GLU A 38 24.95 1.58 -1.41
C GLU A 38 24.36 0.24 -1.91
N PHE A 39 23.27 0.32 -2.67
CA PHE A 39 22.63 -0.80 -3.35
C PHE A 39 22.84 -0.64 -4.86
N PHE A 40 23.60 -1.56 -5.45
CA PHE A 40 23.94 -1.49 -6.87
C PHE A 40 22.96 -2.31 -7.71
N GLY A 41 21.97 -1.63 -8.28
CA GLY A 41 21.16 -2.19 -9.37
C GLY A 41 22.07 -2.67 -10.50
N CYS A 42 22.06 -3.97 -10.79
CA CYS A 42 23.07 -4.64 -11.61
C CYS A 42 23.16 -4.03 -13.01
N TYR A 43 22.00 -3.69 -13.59
CA TYR A 43 21.89 -3.10 -14.93
C TYR A 43 22.44 -1.67 -15.02
N TRP A 44 22.30 -0.89 -13.94
CA TRP A 44 22.68 0.53 -13.93
C TRP A 44 24.11 0.78 -13.46
N HIS A 45 24.69 -0.21 -12.77
CA HIS A 45 26.03 -0.10 -12.16
C HIS A 45 27.05 -1.06 -12.78
N GLY A 46 26.68 -1.81 -13.83
CA GLY A 46 27.62 -2.67 -14.56
C GLY A 46 28.06 -3.91 -13.78
N CYS A 47 27.11 -4.71 -13.28
CA CYS A 47 27.48 -5.92 -12.54
C CYS A 47 28.20 -6.93 -13.45
N GLN A 48 29.47 -7.22 -13.15
CA GLN A 48 30.31 -8.17 -13.90
C GLN A 48 29.84 -9.63 -13.81
N LYS A 49 28.95 -9.97 -12.86
CA LYS A 49 28.34 -11.31 -12.74
C LYS A 49 27.11 -11.48 -13.64
N CYS A 50 26.40 -10.39 -13.93
CA CYS A 50 25.12 -10.42 -14.64
C CYS A 50 25.24 -10.05 -16.12
N TYR A 51 26.29 -9.32 -16.50
CA TYR A 51 26.46 -8.79 -17.85
C TYR A 51 27.93 -8.86 -18.29
N SER A 52 28.15 -9.06 -19.59
CA SER A 52 29.47 -8.96 -20.22
C SER A 52 29.97 -7.51 -20.17
N PRO A 53 31.27 -7.27 -19.95
CA PRO A 53 31.86 -5.93 -19.93
C PRO A 53 31.58 -5.09 -21.20
N GLU A 54 31.49 -5.74 -22.36
CA GLU A 54 31.28 -5.14 -23.68
C GLU A 54 29.80 -4.82 -23.97
N GLU A 55 28.88 -5.35 -23.17
CA GLU A 55 27.45 -5.10 -23.36
C GLU A 55 27.13 -3.61 -23.15
N ILE A 56 26.26 -3.07 -24.01
CA ILE A 56 25.81 -1.68 -23.91
C ILE A 56 24.57 -1.61 -23.01
N CYS A 57 24.61 -0.73 -22.01
CA CYS A 57 23.44 -0.38 -21.22
C CYS A 57 22.49 0.47 -22.08
N LYS A 58 21.59 -0.21 -22.81
CA LYS A 58 20.69 0.41 -23.81
C LYS A 58 19.83 1.56 -23.27
N LYS A 59 19.47 1.54 -21.98
CA LYS A 59 18.65 2.59 -21.34
C LYS A 59 19.50 3.69 -20.70
N ASP A 60 20.82 3.55 -20.65
CA ASP A 60 21.69 4.66 -20.28
C ASP A 60 21.68 5.71 -21.39
N ARG A 61 21.58 6.99 -21.00
CA ARG A 61 21.49 8.10 -21.95
C ARG A 61 22.74 8.25 -22.81
N ASN A 62 23.89 7.84 -22.29
CA ASN A 62 25.18 7.93 -22.99
C ASN A 62 25.56 6.60 -23.64
N LYS A 63 24.67 5.58 -23.62
CA LYS A 63 24.90 4.23 -24.16
C LYS A 63 26.24 3.64 -23.70
N LYS A 64 26.59 3.85 -22.44
CA LYS A 64 27.80 3.31 -21.83
C LYS A 64 27.80 1.78 -21.85
N THR A 65 28.98 1.22 -21.97
CA THR A 65 29.24 -0.20 -21.74
C THR A 65 29.09 -0.55 -20.26
N MET A 66 28.82 -1.82 -19.96
CA MET A 66 28.75 -2.32 -18.58
C MET A 66 30.08 -2.13 -17.86
N LYS A 67 31.22 -2.25 -18.57
CA LYS A 67 32.53 -1.93 -18.02
C LYS A 67 32.64 -0.47 -17.56
N GLU A 68 32.23 0.47 -18.39
CA GLU A 68 32.30 1.90 -18.04
C GLU A 68 31.41 2.25 -16.84
N LEU A 69 30.23 1.62 -16.72
CA LEU A 69 29.36 1.78 -15.56
C LEU A 69 29.98 1.20 -14.29
N TYR A 70 30.61 0.03 -14.39
CA TYR A 70 31.34 -0.58 -13.29
C TYR A 70 32.50 0.30 -12.81
N ASP A 71 33.31 0.79 -13.75
CA ASP A 71 34.46 1.64 -13.45
C ASP A 71 34.01 2.94 -12.78
N GLN A 72 32.91 3.55 -13.25
CA GLN A 72 32.30 4.72 -12.61
C GLN A 72 31.77 4.43 -11.21
N THR A 73 31.17 3.25 -11.01
CA THR A 73 30.70 2.81 -9.69
C THR A 73 31.87 2.67 -8.71
N LYS A 74 32.98 2.07 -9.16
CA LYS A 74 34.21 1.92 -8.34
C LYS A 74 34.89 3.25 -8.06
N GLU A 75 35.00 4.13 -9.05
CA GLU A 75 35.59 5.46 -8.88
C GLU A 75 34.78 6.29 -7.88
N ARG A 76 33.44 6.26 -7.99
CA ARG A 76 32.55 6.89 -7.02
C ARG A 76 32.79 6.37 -5.59
N LEU A 77 32.89 5.05 -5.41
CA LEU A 77 33.16 4.45 -4.10
C LEU A 77 34.51 4.90 -3.53
N LYS A 78 35.53 4.99 -4.38
CA LYS A 78 36.86 5.47 -4.00
C LYS A 78 36.79 6.92 -3.52
N ILE A 79 36.15 7.82 -4.28
CA ILE A 79 35.98 9.23 -3.90
C ILE A 79 35.29 9.37 -2.54
N ILE A 80 34.21 8.62 -2.29
CA ILE A 80 33.49 8.67 -1.01
C ILE A 80 34.36 8.12 0.13
N LYS A 81 35.12 7.04 -0.13
CA LYS A 81 36.01 6.44 0.86
C LYS A 81 37.12 7.41 1.25
N ASP A 82 37.79 8.02 0.27
CA ASP A 82 38.91 8.95 0.45
C ASP A 82 38.46 10.19 1.22
N TYR A 83 37.26 10.70 0.95
CA TYR A 83 36.70 11.87 1.65
C TYR A 83 36.50 11.66 3.15
N PHE A 84 36.16 10.45 3.59
CA PHE A 84 35.89 10.14 5.00
C PHE A 84 37.00 9.34 5.69
N GLN A 85 38.13 9.10 5.02
CA GLN A 85 39.25 8.38 5.62
C GLN A 85 39.81 9.12 6.85
N PRO A 86 40.30 8.38 7.86
CA PRO A 86 40.31 6.91 7.98
C PRO A 86 38.99 6.32 8.52
N ASN A 87 38.02 7.16 8.89
CA ASN A 87 36.87 6.78 9.72
C ASN A 87 35.62 6.46 8.91
N VAL A 88 35.71 5.56 7.93
CA VAL A 88 34.59 5.21 7.06
C VAL A 88 34.45 3.70 6.84
N LYS A 89 33.20 3.25 6.86
CA LYS A 89 32.77 1.92 6.42
C LYS A 89 31.76 2.09 5.31
N ILE A 90 32.07 1.55 4.13
CA ILE A 90 31.13 1.51 3.01
C ILE A 90 30.60 0.08 2.90
N HIS A 91 29.29 -0.06 3.06
CA HIS A 91 28.55 -1.30 2.91
C HIS A 91 27.90 -1.31 1.53
N THR A 92 28.24 -2.29 0.72
CA THR A 92 27.72 -2.41 -0.65
C THR A 92 27.08 -3.77 -0.84
N ILE A 93 26.01 -3.82 -1.63
CA ILE A 93 25.43 -5.07 -2.10
C ILE A 93 24.96 -4.90 -3.55
N TRP A 94 25.21 -5.91 -4.38
CA TRP A 94 24.66 -5.95 -5.74
C TRP A 94 23.23 -6.50 -5.73
N GLU A 95 22.39 -6.03 -6.65
CA GLU A 95 21.01 -6.50 -6.82
C GLU A 95 20.94 -8.02 -6.93
N CYS A 96 21.78 -8.65 -7.77
CA CYS A 96 21.78 -10.11 -7.90
C CYS A 96 22.20 -10.86 -6.63
N GLU A 97 23.06 -10.26 -5.79
CA GLU A 97 23.47 -10.84 -4.52
C GLU A 97 22.36 -10.70 -3.48
N PHE A 98 21.66 -9.56 -3.50
CA PHE A 98 20.49 -9.32 -2.67
C PHE A 98 19.34 -10.26 -3.03
N ASP A 99 19.07 -10.47 -4.31
CA ASP A 99 18.00 -11.35 -4.80
C ASP A 99 18.24 -12.83 -4.46
N GLN A 100 19.51 -13.25 -4.37
CA GLN A 100 19.88 -14.61 -3.96
C GLN A 100 19.75 -14.83 -2.45
N GLN A 101 19.73 -13.76 -1.65
CA GLN A 101 19.57 -13.89 -0.21
C GLN A 101 18.13 -14.31 0.09
N LYS A 102 17.97 -15.52 0.63
CA LYS A 102 16.74 -15.95 1.28
C LYS A 102 16.59 -15.18 2.58
N TYR A 103 16.06 -13.97 2.48
CA TYR A 103 15.56 -13.29 3.67
C TYR A 103 14.42 -14.15 4.24
N PRO A 104 14.32 -14.31 5.58
CA PRO A 104 13.06 -14.76 6.16
C PRO A 104 11.97 -13.87 5.59
N GLU A 105 10.83 -14.44 5.18
CA GLU A 105 9.70 -13.66 4.66
C GLU A 105 9.55 -12.43 5.54
N VAL A 106 9.86 -11.26 4.98
CA VAL A 106 9.80 -10.01 5.73
C VAL A 106 8.39 -9.96 6.25
N ASP A 107 8.26 -9.99 7.59
CA ASP A 107 6.98 -9.98 8.25
C ASP A 107 6.11 -8.99 7.49
N PRO A 108 5.00 -9.44 6.90
CA PRO A 108 4.16 -8.56 6.12
C PRO A 108 3.84 -7.25 6.90
N TYR A 109 3.76 -7.29 8.24
CA TYR A 109 3.57 -6.11 9.09
C TYR A 109 4.69 -5.05 8.95
N LEU A 110 5.89 -5.45 8.55
CA LEU A 110 7.04 -4.57 8.27
C LEU A 110 7.08 -4.04 6.83
N LYS A 111 6.25 -4.56 5.92
CA LYS A 111 6.15 -3.99 4.56
C LYS A 111 5.61 -2.56 4.64
N PRO A 112 6.25 -1.59 3.96
CA PRO A 112 5.76 -0.22 3.89
C PRO A 112 4.27 -0.15 3.57
N ILE A 113 3.56 0.79 4.21
CA ILE A 113 2.14 1.00 3.94
C ILE A 113 1.98 1.51 2.51
N ASP A 114 1.20 0.81 1.69
CA ASP A 114 0.70 1.40 0.45
C ASP A 114 -0.36 2.43 0.82
N LYS A 115 -0.05 3.71 0.60
CA LYS A 115 -0.95 4.80 0.92
C LYS A 115 -2.24 4.69 0.12
N ARG A 116 -2.21 4.12 -1.10
CA ARG A 116 -3.39 3.96 -1.98
C ARG A 116 -4.45 3.03 -1.39
N ASP A 117 -4.06 2.12 -0.50
CA ASP A 117 -5.02 1.26 0.21
C ASP A 117 -5.95 2.07 1.12
N ALA A 118 -5.48 3.20 1.64
CA ALA A 118 -6.25 4.10 2.49
C ALA A 118 -7.18 5.05 1.71
N PHE A 119 -7.06 5.14 0.38
CA PHE A 119 -7.92 6.00 -0.44
C PHE A 119 -9.23 5.30 -0.80
N TYR A 120 -10.34 5.92 -0.45
CA TYR A 120 -11.70 5.48 -0.80
C TYR A 120 -12.45 6.65 -1.44
N GLY A 121 -13.41 6.33 -2.30
CA GLY A 121 -14.34 7.33 -2.85
C GLY A 121 -15.45 7.68 -1.86
N GLY A 122 -16.45 8.41 -2.34
CA GLY A 122 -17.66 8.72 -1.58
C GLY A 122 -18.46 7.46 -1.23
N ARG A 123 -19.26 7.55 -0.16
CA ARG A 123 -20.25 6.51 0.19
C ARG A 123 -21.48 6.69 -0.70
N THR A 124 -21.74 5.70 -1.53
CA THR A 124 -23.01 5.57 -2.27
C THR A 124 -23.68 4.30 -1.79
N GLU A 125 -24.70 4.45 -0.94
CA GLU A 125 -25.41 3.33 -0.36
C GLU A 125 -26.91 3.63 -0.28
N THR A 126 -27.71 2.63 -0.64
CA THR A 126 -29.17 2.67 -0.50
C THR A 126 -29.56 1.89 0.73
N ILE A 127 -30.06 2.57 1.76
CA ILE A 127 -30.49 1.94 3.02
C ILE A 127 -31.84 1.22 2.83
N GLN A 128 -32.74 1.84 2.07
CA GLN A 128 -34.08 1.30 1.80
C GLN A 128 -34.47 1.63 0.36
N LEU A 129 -34.93 0.62 -0.37
CA LEU A 129 -35.57 0.81 -1.69
C LEU A 129 -37.02 1.25 -1.44
N TYR A 130 -37.47 2.27 -2.18
CA TYR A 130 -38.77 2.96 -2.10
C TYR A 130 -39.76 2.40 -1.06
N ASN A 131 -39.91 3.11 0.04
CA ASN A 131 -41.01 2.86 0.98
C ASN A 131 -42.23 3.63 0.48
N ASN A 132 -43.38 2.97 0.32
CA ASN A 132 -44.60 3.69 0.00
C ASN A 132 -44.96 4.50 1.25
N LEU A 133 -44.80 5.82 1.18
CA LEU A 133 -44.89 6.74 2.32
C LEU A 133 -46.13 7.65 2.15
N PRO A 134 -47.36 7.11 2.28
CA PRO A 134 -48.57 7.89 2.04
C PRO A 134 -48.71 9.10 2.97
N ASP A 135 -48.26 8.97 4.22
CA ASP A 135 -48.41 10.01 5.25
C ASP A 135 -47.07 10.69 5.65
N LEU A 136 -45.98 10.42 4.93
CA LEU A 136 -44.65 10.96 5.25
C LEU A 136 -44.09 11.82 4.12
N LYS A 137 -43.54 13.00 4.46
CA LYS A 137 -42.86 13.88 3.52
C LYS A 137 -41.36 13.59 3.51
N GLY A 138 -40.81 13.25 2.34
CA GLY A 138 -39.36 13.11 2.15
C GLY A 138 -38.65 14.47 2.12
N ARG A 139 -37.41 14.53 2.64
CA ARG A 139 -36.51 15.67 2.48
C ARG A 139 -35.21 15.20 1.85
N TYR A 140 -34.72 15.95 0.87
CA TYR A 140 -33.40 15.75 0.28
C TYR A 140 -32.44 16.79 0.85
N VAL A 141 -31.31 16.32 1.36
CA VAL A 141 -30.24 17.17 1.88
C VAL A 141 -29.03 16.96 1.00
N ASP A 142 -28.52 18.04 0.42
CA ASP A 142 -27.30 18.04 -0.36
C ASP A 142 -26.28 18.99 0.25
N PHE A 143 -25.02 18.60 0.19
CA PHE A 143 -23.92 19.42 0.67
C PHE A 143 -23.32 20.19 -0.51
N CYS A 144 -23.58 21.49 -0.58
CA CYS A 144 -22.91 22.36 -1.54
C CYS A 144 -21.39 22.34 -1.28
N SER A 145 -20.62 21.83 -2.24
CA SER A 145 -19.15 21.83 -2.18
C SER A 145 -18.56 21.08 -0.99
N LEU A 146 -19.01 19.83 -0.73
CA LEU A 146 -18.48 18.98 0.33
C LEU A 146 -16.94 18.88 0.33
N TYR A 147 -16.33 18.44 -0.78
CA TYR A 147 -14.87 18.28 -0.84
C TYR A 147 -14.09 19.60 -0.67
N PRO A 148 -14.44 20.72 -1.33
CA PRO A 148 -13.82 22.02 -1.05
C PRO A 148 -13.93 22.44 0.42
N THR A 149 -15.07 22.21 1.06
CA THR A 149 -15.26 22.52 2.49
C THR A 149 -14.31 21.71 3.37
N VAL A 150 -14.20 20.40 3.13
CA VAL A 150 -13.25 19.53 3.84
C VAL A 150 -11.80 19.98 3.58
N ASN A 151 -11.45 20.31 2.33
CA ASN A 151 -10.12 20.81 1.97
C ASN A 151 -9.76 22.13 2.69
N LYS A 152 -10.74 23.00 2.94
CA LYS A 152 -10.52 24.29 3.60
C LYS A 152 -10.36 24.17 5.11
N TYR A 153 -11.17 23.33 5.76
CA TYR A 153 -11.28 23.32 7.22
C TYR A 153 -10.64 22.12 7.91
N CYS A 154 -10.41 21.00 7.23
CA CYS A 154 -9.84 19.80 7.85
C CYS A 154 -8.30 19.80 7.82
N LYS A 155 -7.70 19.12 8.81
CA LYS A 155 -6.25 18.90 8.85
C LYS A 155 -5.86 17.85 7.81
N TYR A 156 -4.76 18.10 7.10
CA TYR A 156 -4.15 17.15 6.18
C TYR A 156 -2.73 16.81 6.63
N PRO A 157 -2.27 15.56 6.44
CA PRO A 157 -0.87 15.24 6.65
C PRO A 157 -0.01 15.97 5.61
N ILE A 158 0.88 16.83 6.06
CA ILE A 158 1.84 17.57 5.23
C ILE A 158 3.26 17.07 5.48
N GLY A 159 4.11 17.12 4.45
CA GLY A 159 5.52 16.74 4.53
C GLY A 159 5.81 15.25 4.34
N HIS A 160 7.05 14.85 4.66
CA HIS A 160 7.51 13.48 4.50
C HIS A 160 7.00 12.58 5.63
N PRO A 161 6.44 11.39 5.33
CA PRO A 161 5.92 10.50 6.36
C PRO A 161 7.06 10.01 7.25
N ILE A 162 6.79 9.97 8.56
CA ILE A 162 7.67 9.35 9.55
C ILE A 162 7.05 8.00 9.92
N THR A 163 7.83 6.93 9.79
CA THR A 163 7.38 5.59 10.18
C THR A 163 7.54 5.38 11.66
N TYR A 164 6.45 5.05 12.33
CA TYR A 164 6.41 4.58 13.71
C TYR A 164 6.10 3.08 13.71
N THR A 165 6.91 2.30 14.38
CA THR A 165 6.70 0.83 14.50
C THR A 165 6.06 0.45 15.83
N ASN A 166 6.08 1.34 16.82
CA ASN A 166 5.69 1.06 18.20
C ASN A 166 4.60 2.05 18.66
N ILE A 167 3.45 2.09 17.97
CA ILE A 167 2.28 2.86 18.41
C ILE A 167 1.35 1.92 19.16
N SER A 168 0.99 2.28 20.39
CA SER A 168 -0.02 1.55 21.16
C SER A 168 -1.43 2.02 20.83
N VAL A 169 -2.42 1.21 21.17
CA VAL A 169 -3.85 1.59 21.10
C VAL A 169 -4.13 2.81 21.99
N ASP A 170 -3.43 2.94 23.11
CA ASP A 170 -3.63 4.04 24.05
C ASP A 170 -3.06 5.36 23.52
N ASP A 171 -1.92 5.33 22.80
CA ASP A 171 -1.38 6.50 22.11
C ASP A 171 -2.39 7.03 21.07
N TYR A 172 -3.04 6.10 20.34
CA TYR A 172 -4.11 6.46 19.42
C TYR A 172 -5.32 7.07 20.14
N LYS A 173 -5.80 6.45 21.23
CA LYS A 173 -6.94 6.95 22.02
C LYS A 173 -6.69 8.33 22.63
N LYS A 174 -5.46 8.62 23.03
CA LYS A 174 -5.04 9.93 23.56
C LYS A 174 -4.90 11.01 22.48
N GLY A 175 -5.16 10.68 21.21
CA GLY A 175 -5.03 11.63 20.09
C GLY A 175 -3.58 12.00 19.76
N MET A 176 -2.61 11.20 20.23
CA MET A 176 -1.18 11.44 20.00
C MET A 176 -0.73 11.02 18.59
N TYR A 177 -1.65 10.46 17.79
CA TYR A 177 -1.38 9.98 16.45
C TYR A 177 -2.33 10.59 15.41
N PHE A 178 -1.76 11.20 14.37
CA PHE A 178 -2.48 11.66 13.19
C PHE A 178 -1.79 11.14 11.93
N GLY A 179 -2.37 10.13 11.28
CA GLY A 179 -1.75 9.50 10.12
C GLY A 179 -2.45 8.23 9.62
N ILE A 180 -1.74 7.45 8.81
CA ILE A 180 -2.23 6.20 8.23
C ILE A 180 -1.70 5.00 9.03
N MET A 181 -2.61 4.26 9.65
CA MET A 181 -2.30 3.06 10.43
C MET A 181 -2.82 1.79 9.73
N LYS A 182 -1.97 0.77 9.65
CA LYS A 182 -2.39 -0.61 9.36
C LYS A 182 -2.81 -1.28 10.66
N CYS A 183 -4.07 -1.66 10.77
CA CYS A 183 -4.61 -2.32 11.96
C CYS A 183 -5.67 -3.36 11.57
N LYS A 184 -5.96 -4.28 12.48
CA LYS A 184 -7.16 -5.13 12.44
C LYS A 184 -8.26 -4.39 13.18
N VAL A 185 -9.43 -4.27 12.58
CA VAL A 185 -10.57 -3.59 13.21
C VAL A 185 -11.72 -4.57 13.32
N LEU A 186 -12.18 -4.79 14.55
CA LEU A 186 -13.40 -5.55 14.82
C LEU A 186 -14.57 -4.56 14.91
N PRO A 187 -15.50 -4.55 13.94
CA PRO A 187 -16.66 -3.67 14.01
C PRO A 187 -17.61 -4.09 15.15
N PRO A 188 -18.35 -3.14 15.75
CA PRO A 188 -19.43 -3.47 16.67
C PRO A 188 -20.52 -4.31 15.98
N ARG A 189 -21.31 -5.04 16.78
CA ARG A 189 -22.50 -5.75 16.30
C ARG A 189 -23.68 -4.78 16.26
N GLY A 190 -24.60 -4.97 15.29
CA GLY A 190 -25.87 -4.23 15.24
C GLY A 190 -25.77 -2.73 14.95
N LEU A 191 -24.64 -2.23 14.45
CA LEU A 191 -24.51 -0.82 14.07
C LEU A 191 -25.39 -0.53 12.84
N TYR A 192 -26.36 0.38 13.01
CA TYR A 192 -27.33 0.72 11.98
C TYR A 192 -26.67 1.29 10.71
N HIS A 193 -25.65 2.13 10.88
CA HIS A 193 -24.85 2.67 9.78
C HIS A 193 -23.40 2.23 9.89
N PRO A 194 -23.01 1.14 9.20
CA PRO A 194 -21.62 0.77 9.09
C PRO A 194 -20.79 1.90 8.48
N VAL A 195 -19.65 2.22 9.12
CA VAL A 195 -18.80 3.35 8.69
C VAL A 195 -17.49 2.90 8.05
N LEU A 196 -17.10 1.63 8.23
CA LEU A 196 -15.83 1.13 7.74
C LEU A 196 -15.95 0.69 6.28
N PRO A 197 -15.21 1.33 5.35
CA PRO A 197 -15.23 0.95 3.97
C PRO A 197 -14.49 -0.37 3.73
N TYR A 198 -15.02 -1.18 2.83
CA TYR A 198 -14.44 -2.44 2.38
C TYR A 198 -14.39 -2.49 0.86
N LYS A 199 -13.20 -2.71 0.28
CA LYS A 199 -13.01 -2.94 -1.15
C LYS A 199 -13.12 -4.45 -1.39
N GLN A 200 -14.30 -4.92 -1.78
CA GLN A 200 -14.50 -6.29 -2.21
C GLN A 200 -13.97 -6.45 -3.64
N LEU A 201 -13.14 -7.46 -3.88
CA LEU A 201 -12.75 -7.84 -5.24
C LEU A 201 -13.94 -8.54 -5.92
N THR A 202 -14.30 -8.08 -7.11
CA THR A 202 -15.38 -8.66 -7.92
C THR A 202 -14.82 -9.62 -8.97
N SER A 203 -15.71 -10.38 -9.62
CA SER A 203 -15.34 -11.42 -10.59
C SER A 203 -14.62 -10.90 -11.84
N ASP A 204 -14.76 -9.61 -12.14
CA ASP A 204 -14.12 -8.88 -13.24
C ASP A 204 -12.79 -8.22 -12.81
N ASN A 205 -12.24 -8.63 -11.65
CA ASN A 205 -11.00 -8.09 -11.08
C ASN A 205 -11.06 -6.58 -10.77
N THR A 206 -12.26 -6.03 -10.61
CA THR A 206 -12.50 -4.66 -10.14
C THR A 206 -12.84 -4.66 -8.64
N HIS A 207 -13.01 -3.48 -8.04
CA HIS A 207 -13.36 -3.36 -6.62
C HIS A 207 -14.72 -2.71 -6.46
N LYS A 208 -15.58 -3.35 -5.67
CA LYS A 208 -16.81 -2.75 -5.17
C LYS A 208 -16.59 -2.22 -3.76
N LEU A 209 -17.00 -0.97 -3.53
CA LEU A 209 -16.98 -0.36 -2.21
C LEU A 209 -18.24 -0.77 -1.44
N LEU A 210 -18.05 -1.38 -0.27
CA LEU A 210 -19.11 -1.83 0.63
C LEU A 210 -18.90 -1.27 2.04
N PHE A 211 -20.00 -1.13 2.77
CA PHE A 211 -20.02 -0.75 4.18
C PHE A 211 -20.81 -1.83 4.92
N GLY A 212 -20.19 -2.49 5.89
CA GLY A 212 -20.79 -3.64 6.58
C GLY A 212 -20.22 -3.84 7.97
N LEU A 213 -20.63 -4.92 8.64
CA LEU A 213 -20.11 -5.28 9.97
C LEU A 213 -19.46 -6.67 9.99
N CYS A 214 -19.34 -7.30 8.83
CA CYS A 214 -18.74 -8.61 8.67
C CYS A 214 -18.07 -8.71 7.30
N ARG A 215 -16.74 -8.82 7.32
CA ARG A 215 -15.94 -9.08 6.12
C ARG A 215 -16.44 -10.30 5.35
N THR A 216 -16.70 -11.42 6.04
CA THR A 216 -17.13 -12.67 5.39
C THR A 216 -18.49 -12.51 4.70
N CYS A 217 -19.47 -11.85 5.33
CA CYS A 217 -20.75 -11.55 4.68
C CYS A 217 -20.57 -10.68 3.45
N MET A 218 -19.78 -9.60 3.54
CA MET A 218 -19.54 -8.73 2.39
C MET A 218 -18.91 -9.50 1.24
N ASN A 219 -17.92 -10.37 1.50
CA ASN A 219 -17.27 -11.20 0.48
C ASN A 219 -18.23 -12.13 -0.26
N LYS A 220 -19.33 -12.56 0.36
CA LYS A 220 -20.37 -13.39 -0.28
C LYS A 220 -21.24 -12.61 -1.29
N ILE A 221 -21.29 -11.28 -1.21
CA ILE A 221 -22.20 -10.45 -2.03
C ILE A 221 -21.86 -10.48 -3.53
N SER A 222 -20.59 -10.63 -3.91
CA SER A 222 -20.13 -10.62 -5.31
C SER A 222 -20.11 -11.99 -5.99
N VAL A 223 -20.56 -13.05 -5.30
CA VAL A 223 -20.60 -14.39 -5.90
C VAL A 223 -21.62 -14.38 -7.04
N LYS A 224 -21.17 -14.74 -8.25
CA LYS A 224 -22.06 -14.92 -9.40
C LYS A 224 -23.09 -15.98 -9.05
N CYS A 225 -24.36 -15.71 -9.31
CA CYS A 225 -25.41 -16.70 -9.12
C CYS A 225 -25.13 -17.92 -10.01
N THR A 226 -25.08 -19.10 -9.41
CA THR A 226 -24.94 -20.39 -10.09
C THR A 226 -26.26 -21.16 -10.15
N HIS A 227 -27.32 -20.66 -9.50
CA HIS A 227 -28.63 -21.32 -9.41
C HIS A 227 -29.48 -21.17 -10.68
N ILE A 228 -29.10 -20.27 -11.59
CA ILE A 228 -29.76 -20.09 -12.89
C ILE A 228 -28.81 -20.61 -13.97
N ASN A 229 -29.11 -21.78 -14.52
CA ASN A 229 -28.34 -22.40 -15.61
C ASN A 229 -29.24 -22.97 -16.70
N ASP A 230 -30.23 -22.19 -17.15
CA ASP A 230 -31.09 -22.59 -18.26
C ASP A 230 -30.45 -22.14 -19.59
N PRO A 231 -30.00 -23.08 -20.46
CA PRO A 231 -29.36 -22.74 -21.71
C PRO A 231 -30.31 -22.04 -22.69
N THR A 232 -31.63 -22.22 -22.56
CA THR A 232 -32.66 -21.69 -23.47
C THR A 232 -32.91 -20.18 -23.28
N LEU A 233 -32.55 -19.62 -22.12
CA LEU A 233 -32.75 -18.20 -21.85
C LEU A 233 -31.77 -17.32 -22.64
N THR A 234 -32.26 -16.18 -23.12
CA THR A 234 -31.41 -15.14 -23.73
C THR A 234 -30.45 -14.54 -22.70
N LYS A 235 -29.41 -13.83 -23.13
CA LYS A 235 -28.49 -13.13 -22.23
C LYS A 235 -29.20 -12.11 -21.31
N TYR A 236 -30.21 -11.43 -21.84
CA TYR A 236 -31.01 -10.47 -21.07
C TYR A 236 -31.84 -11.17 -20.00
N ASP A 237 -32.56 -12.23 -20.38
CA ASP A 237 -33.43 -12.98 -19.46
C ASP A 237 -32.64 -13.70 -18.38
N LYS A 238 -31.46 -14.26 -18.73
CA LYS A 238 -30.51 -14.80 -17.75
C LYS A 238 -30.10 -13.75 -16.73
N THR A 239 -29.76 -12.54 -17.19
CA THR A 239 -29.36 -11.45 -16.30
C THR A 239 -30.50 -11.02 -15.37
N HIS A 240 -31.73 -10.94 -15.91
CA HIS A 240 -32.92 -10.63 -15.13
C HIS A 240 -33.22 -11.73 -14.10
N ALA A 241 -33.25 -13.00 -14.52
CA ALA A 241 -33.47 -14.15 -13.64
C ALA A 241 -32.42 -14.24 -12.52
N ILE A 242 -31.14 -13.98 -12.81
CA ILE A 242 -30.06 -13.92 -11.82
C ILE A 242 -30.32 -12.82 -10.78
N LYS A 243 -30.77 -11.63 -11.21
CA LYS A 243 -31.11 -10.52 -10.29
C LYS A 243 -32.25 -10.86 -9.34
N HIS A 244 -33.19 -11.69 -9.79
CA HIS A 244 -34.37 -12.11 -9.02
C HIS A 244 -34.25 -13.51 -8.39
N CYS A 245 -33.06 -14.12 -8.40
CA CYS A 245 -32.83 -15.42 -7.78
C CYS A 245 -33.15 -15.41 -6.27
N LYS A 246 -34.13 -16.22 -5.87
CA LYS A 246 -34.61 -16.31 -4.47
C LYS A 246 -33.52 -16.80 -3.52
N GLU A 247 -32.75 -17.82 -3.92
CA GLU A 247 -31.66 -18.38 -3.11
C GLU A 247 -30.57 -17.35 -2.83
N CYS A 248 -30.10 -16.64 -3.87
CA CYS A 248 -29.14 -15.54 -3.68
C CYS A 248 -29.70 -14.41 -2.82
N LYS A 249 -31.02 -14.13 -2.90
CA LYS A 249 -31.67 -13.14 -2.05
C LYS A 249 -31.70 -13.60 -0.59
N ASN A 250 -31.99 -14.86 -0.32
CA ASN A 250 -31.98 -15.42 1.04
C ASN A 250 -30.58 -15.36 1.64
N ILE A 251 -29.56 -15.85 0.92
CA ILE A 251 -28.15 -15.81 1.35
C ILE A 251 -27.71 -14.38 1.72
N LYS A 252 -28.16 -13.37 0.96
CA LYS A 252 -27.83 -11.96 1.24
C LYS A 252 -28.55 -11.39 2.46
N ASN A 253 -29.72 -11.92 2.81
CA ASN A 253 -30.55 -11.44 3.92
C ASN A 253 -30.40 -12.30 5.19
N GLU A 254 -29.63 -13.39 5.13
CA GLU A 254 -29.33 -14.22 6.29
C GLU A 254 -28.64 -13.41 7.39
N LYS A 255 -29.05 -13.68 8.63
CA LYS A 255 -28.43 -13.08 9.80
C LYS A 255 -26.97 -13.54 9.90
N CYS A 256 -26.06 -12.60 10.11
CA CYS A 256 -24.66 -12.92 10.30
C CYS A 256 -24.45 -13.74 11.59
N ILE A 257 -23.98 -14.98 11.45
CA ILE A 257 -23.60 -15.89 12.55
C ILE A 257 -22.08 -15.97 12.77
N HIS A 258 -21.30 -15.27 11.97
CA HIS A 258 -19.84 -15.36 12.00
C HIS A 258 -19.25 -14.87 13.34
N SER A 259 -18.17 -15.55 13.74
CA SER A 259 -17.32 -15.19 14.90
C SER A 259 -16.60 -13.86 14.69
N ASP A 260 -16.00 -13.32 15.74
CA ASP A 260 -15.25 -12.07 15.65
C ASP A 260 -13.99 -12.20 14.77
N GLU A 261 -13.38 -13.39 14.73
CA GLU A 261 -12.26 -13.73 13.86
C GLU A 261 -12.64 -13.74 12.36
N GLU A 262 -13.88 -14.06 12.06
CA GLU A 262 -14.39 -14.05 10.69
C GLU A 262 -14.87 -12.65 10.28
N ARG A 263 -15.39 -11.88 11.25
CA ARG A 263 -15.96 -10.55 11.02
C ARG A 263 -14.93 -9.45 10.82
N PHE A 264 -13.77 -9.54 11.48
CA PHE A 264 -12.83 -8.42 11.51
C PHE A 264 -12.44 -7.95 10.10
N TYR A 265 -12.26 -6.65 9.99
CA TYR A 265 -11.74 -6.01 8.80
C TYR A 265 -10.23 -6.21 8.83
N ARG A 266 -9.75 -7.00 7.88
CA ARG A 266 -8.34 -7.02 7.53
C ARG A 266 -8.16 -5.91 6.50
N LYS A 267 -7.58 -4.77 6.88
CA LYS A 267 -7.02 -3.82 5.89
C LYS A 267 -5.73 -4.39 5.30
N TRP A 268 -5.82 -5.60 4.76
CA TRP A 268 -4.74 -6.43 4.26
C TRP A 268 -5.10 -6.88 2.85
N LYS A 269 -4.43 -6.32 1.84
CA LYS A 269 -4.06 -7.08 0.64
C LYS A 269 -2.64 -7.58 0.85
N GLY A 270 -2.54 -8.77 1.45
CA GLY A 270 -1.35 -9.60 1.38
C GLY A 270 -1.81 -10.90 0.75
N TYR A 271 -1.38 -11.17 -0.47
CA TYR A 271 -1.52 -12.48 -1.07
C TYR A 271 -0.68 -13.46 -0.26
N LYS A 272 -1.23 -14.64 0.00
CA LYS A 272 -0.51 -15.78 0.52
C LYS A 272 -0.30 -16.73 -0.66
N LEU A 273 0.99 -17.01 -0.92
CA LEU A 273 1.59 -17.87 -1.95
C LEU A 273 1.45 -17.35 -3.39
#